data_AF-A0A9C9X1C6-F1
#
_entry.id   AF-A0A9C9X1C6-F1
#
_cell.length_a   1.000
_cell.length_b   1.000
_cell.length_c   1.000
_cell.angle_alpha   90.00
_cell.angle_beta   90.00
_cell.angle_gamma   90.00
#
_symmetry.space_group_name_H-M   'P 1'
#
loop_
_entity.id
_entity.type
_entity.pdbx_description
1 polymer ?
#
loop_
_entity_poly.entity_id
_entity_poly.type
_entity_poly.pdbx_seq_one_letter_code
_entity_poly.pdbx_strand_id
1 'polypeptide(L)'
;MKTIYLVRHAKAVSRATDLPDFDRRLLPRGKKVSAQMAERLKKQEIIPELFISSPALRALETARVFAKTLKYPKKEIVKEQGLNNEFGPEEFLQFIRMLDNERNAVIVFGHEPMISAYAGYLLKSFHESVPKTAVIGIEFGNKTWKNIQPGSGKLILFDYPGKKAKELKNLRAELQARLTDRVFELFSQTDKTIADLMKPDIETASKQLAAKFVKKLKKQNAS
;
A
#
# COMPACT_ATOMS: atom_id res chain seq x y z
N MET A 1 21.12 -5.41 7.19
CA MET A 1 19.81 -5.90 6.72
C MET A 1 19.55 -5.26 5.37
N LYS A 2 18.77 -5.91 4.50
CA LYS A 2 18.42 -5.36 3.18
C LYS A 2 16.91 -5.18 3.09
N THR A 3 16.45 -4.11 2.44
CA THR A 3 15.02 -3.76 2.37
C THR A 3 14.63 -3.34 0.96
N ILE A 4 13.56 -3.92 0.45
CA ILE A 4 12.97 -3.58 -0.85
C ILE A 4 11.61 -2.94 -0.63
N TYR A 5 11.40 -1.77 -1.22
CA TYR A 5 10.11 -1.12 -1.31
C TYR A 5 9.56 -1.25 -2.73
N LEU A 6 8.50 -2.03 -2.92
CA LEU A 6 7.82 -2.17 -4.22
C LEU A 6 6.68 -1.18 -4.32
N VAL A 7 6.62 -0.42 -5.41
CA VAL A 7 5.58 0.58 -5.66
C VAL A 7 4.93 0.37 -7.02
N ARG A 8 3.61 0.17 -7.01
CA ARG A 8 2.83 0.21 -8.26
C ARG A 8 2.63 1.66 -8.70
N HIS A 9 2.82 1.94 -9.98
CA HIS A 9 2.62 3.29 -10.54
C HIS A 9 1.23 3.89 -10.20
N ALA A 10 1.17 5.22 -10.13
CA ALA A 10 -0.05 5.95 -9.84
C ALA A 10 -1.00 6.04 -11.05
N LYS A 11 -2.18 6.65 -10.86
CA LYS A 11 -3.15 6.76 -11.95
C LYS A 11 -2.64 7.65 -13.09
N ALA A 12 -2.57 7.06 -14.28
CA ALA A 12 -2.24 7.69 -15.54
C ALA A 12 -3.46 7.92 -16.43
N VAL A 13 -3.26 8.67 -17.52
CA VAL A 13 -4.22 8.83 -18.63
C VAL A 13 -4.70 7.44 -19.09
N SER A 14 -5.95 7.35 -19.56
CA SER A 14 -6.54 6.07 -19.98
C SER A 14 -5.75 5.43 -21.13
N ARG A 15 -5.96 4.15 -21.38
CA ARG A 15 -5.49 3.50 -22.63
C ARG A 15 -6.35 3.87 -23.84
N ALA A 16 -7.56 4.39 -23.61
CA ALA A 16 -8.51 4.80 -24.64
C ALA A 16 -8.17 6.16 -25.30
N THR A 17 -6.94 6.64 -25.13
CA THR A 17 -6.42 7.82 -25.81
C THR A 17 -5.43 7.35 -26.86
N ASP A 18 -5.26 8.07 -27.98
CA ASP A 18 -4.32 7.72 -29.07
C ASP A 18 -2.82 7.79 -28.69
N LEU A 19 -2.51 7.84 -27.39
CA LEU A 19 -1.15 7.84 -26.87
C LEU A 19 -0.62 6.40 -26.74
N PRO A 20 0.63 6.14 -27.17
CA PRO A 20 1.31 4.87 -26.88
C PRO A 20 1.28 4.54 -25.38
N ASP A 21 1.10 3.26 -25.01
CA ASP A 21 0.96 2.88 -23.59
C ASP A 21 2.16 3.32 -22.75
N PHE A 22 3.36 3.25 -23.33
CA PHE A 22 4.63 3.67 -22.75
C PHE A 22 4.66 5.17 -22.37
N ASP A 23 4.01 6.01 -23.17
CA ASP A 23 3.99 7.47 -23.03
C ASP A 23 2.83 8.00 -22.19
N ARG A 24 2.02 7.10 -21.60
CA ARG A 24 0.90 7.50 -20.75
C ARG A 24 1.42 8.18 -19.47
N ARG A 25 1.16 9.49 -19.37
CA ARG A 25 1.54 10.33 -18.23
C ARG A 25 0.59 10.22 -17.05
N LEU A 26 1.06 10.60 -15.86
CA LEU A 26 0.22 10.69 -14.67
C LEU A 26 -0.83 11.79 -14.80
N LEU A 27 -2.06 11.48 -14.35
CA LEU A 27 -3.08 12.49 -14.13
C LEU A 27 -2.70 13.36 -12.92
N PRO A 28 -3.21 14.61 -12.83
CA PRO A 28 -2.99 15.47 -11.66
C PRO A 28 -3.33 14.77 -10.33
N ARG A 29 -4.43 14.00 -10.30
CA ARG A 29 -4.80 13.21 -9.12
C ARG A 29 -3.78 12.11 -8.80
N GLY A 30 -3.17 11.50 -9.82
CA GLY A 30 -2.11 10.49 -9.65
C GLY A 30 -0.89 11.11 -8.97
N LYS A 31 -0.45 12.27 -9.45
CA LYS A 31 0.66 13.04 -8.83
C LYS A 31 0.36 13.40 -7.38
N LYS A 32 -0.86 13.88 -7.08
CA LYS A 32 -1.27 14.21 -5.70
C LYS A 32 -1.22 12.98 -4.78
N VAL A 33 -1.75 11.85 -5.23
CA VAL A 33 -1.75 10.61 -4.44
C VAL A 33 -0.34 10.07 -4.24
N SER A 34 0.53 10.13 -5.25
CA SER A 34 1.96 9.78 -5.10
C SER A 34 2.65 10.62 -4.05
N ALA A 35 2.44 11.94 -4.05
CA ALA A 35 3.01 12.83 -3.04
C ALA A 35 2.51 12.48 -1.63
N GLN A 36 1.21 12.20 -1.48
CA GLN A 36 0.64 11.77 -0.20
C GLN A 36 1.25 10.47 0.32
N MET A 37 1.44 9.47 -0.55
CA MET A 37 2.05 8.20 -0.17
C MET A 37 3.53 8.37 0.19
N ALA A 38 4.26 9.18 -0.56
CA ALA A 38 5.66 9.48 -0.24
C ALA A 38 5.81 10.26 1.08
N GLU A 39 4.90 11.20 1.38
CA GLU A 39 4.87 11.88 2.69
C GLU A 39 4.60 10.90 3.85
N ARG A 40 3.83 9.83 3.62
CA ARG A 40 3.66 8.78 4.65
C ARG A 40 4.95 8.02 4.92
N LEU A 41 5.70 7.66 3.88
CA LEU A 41 7.02 7.04 4.04
C LEU A 41 7.96 7.97 4.80
N LYS A 42 8.01 9.25 4.42
CA LYS A 42 8.81 10.27 5.10
C LYS A 42 8.49 10.39 6.58
N LYS A 43 7.20 10.39 6.95
CA LYS A 43 6.75 10.43 8.35
C LYS A 43 7.10 9.18 9.14
N GLN A 44 7.32 8.05 8.46
CA GLN A 44 7.81 6.80 9.06
C GLN A 44 9.34 6.71 9.00
N GLU A 45 10.03 7.79 8.62
CA GLU A 45 11.50 7.85 8.46
C GLU A 45 12.04 6.81 7.45
N ILE A 46 11.18 6.39 6.52
CA ILE A 46 11.55 5.48 5.43
C ILE A 46 12.18 6.30 4.32
N ILE A 47 13.51 6.18 4.19
CA ILE A 47 14.32 6.89 3.19
C ILE A 47 15.10 5.86 2.38
N PRO A 48 14.58 5.40 1.24
CA PRO A 48 15.31 4.51 0.34
C PRO A 48 16.56 5.22 -0.22
N GLU A 49 17.64 4.47 -0.34
CA GLU A 49 18.96 4.94 -0.75
C GLU A 49 19.18 4.80 -2.28
N LEU A 50 18.33 4.02 -2.95
CA LEU A 50 18.36 3.83 -4.40
C LEU A 50 16.94 3.77 -4.96
N PHE A 51 16.68 4.56 -6.00
CA PHE A 51 15.42 4.59 -6.73
C PHE A 51 15.58 3.92 -8.09
N ILE A 52 14.78 2.90 -8.36
CA ILE A 52 14.78 2.14 -9.62
C ILE A 52 13.36 2.18 -10.17
N SER A 53 13.19 2.52 -11.44
CA SER A 53 11.88 2.63 -12.06
C SER A 53 11.85 1.94 -13.41
N SER A 54 10.71 1.33 -13.74
CA SER A 54 10.35 1.09 -15.13
C SER A 54 10.41 2.41 -15.92
N PRO A 55 10.91 2.38 -17.17
CA PRO A 55 11.08 3.58 -17.99
C PRO A 55 9.75 4.15 -18.51
N ALA A 56 8.66 3.37 -18.49
CA ALA A 56 7.33 3.85 -18.88
C ALA A 56 6.93 5.10 -18.07
N LEU A 57 6.40 6.13 -18.74
CA LEU A 57 6.26 7.47 -18.15
C LEU A 57 5.45 7.50 -16.86
N ARG A 58 4.38 6.71 -16.75
CA ARG A 58 3.58 6.59 -15.51
C ARG A 58 4.38 6.10 -14.30
N ALA A 59 5.30 5.15 -14.48
CA ALA A 59 6.14 4.63 -13.40
C ALA A 59 7.23 5.66 -13.05
N LEU A 60 7.93 6.17 -14.07
CA LEU A 60 8.99 7.16 -13.89
C LEU A 60 8.49 8.48 -13.28
N GLU A 61 7.31 8.96 -13.69
CA GLU A 61 6.69 10.14 -13.08
C GLU A 61 6.24 9.86 -11.64
N THR A 62 5.80 8.63 -11.31
CA THR A 62 5.52 8.23 -9.92
C THR A 62 6.80 8.28 -9.09
N ALA A 63 7.88 7.68 -9.59
CA ALA A 63 9.20 7.69 -8.95
C ALA A 63 9.72 9.11 -8.73
N ARG A 64 9.59 9.99 -9.73
CA ARG A 64 9.98 11.42 -9.62
C ARG A 64 9.20 12.19 -8.56
N VAL A 65 7.91 11.86 -8.34
CA VAL A 65 7.11 12.48 -7.27
C VAL A 65 7.56 11.98 -5.90
N PHE A 66 7.81 10.67 -5.75
CA PHE A 66 8.37 10.11 -4.53
C PHE A 66 9.75 10.71 -4.22
N ALA A 67 10.65 10.74 -5.21
CA ALA A 67 11.98 11.30 -5.10
C ALA A 67 11.96 12.77 -4.67
N LYS A 68 11.09 13.59 -5.27
CA LYS A 68 10.90 14.99 -4.84
C LYS A 68 10.55 15.10 -3.36
N THR A 69 9.63 14.26 -2.90
CA THR A 69 9.06 14.29 -1.55
C THR A 69 10.07 13.81 -0.51
N LEU A 70 10.80 12.75 -0.84
CA LEU A 70 11.84 12.11 -0.03
C LEU A 70 13.22 12.75 -0.20
N LYS A 71 13.31 13.88 -0.93
CA LYS A 71 14.55 14.63 -1.20
C LYS A 71 15.64 13.81 -1.93
N TYR A 72 15.27 12.80 -2.70
CA TYR A 72 16.18 12.04 -3.55
C TYR A 72 16.41 12.76 -4.90
N PRO A 73 17.65 12.85 -5.42
CA PRO A 73 17.95 13.50 -6.69
C PRO A 73 17.27 12.78 -7.87
N LYS A 74 16.32 13.46 -8.55
CA LYS A 74 15.56 12.85 -9.66
C LYS A 74 16.42 12.33 -10.83
N LYS A 75 17.62 12.90 -10.99
CA LYS A 75 18.58 12.51 -12.03
C LYS A 75 19.26 11.16 -11.73
N GLU A 76 19.27 10.74 -10.47
CA GLU A 76 19.86 9.48 -9.99
C GLU A 76 18.84 8.35 -9.95
N ILE A 77 17.63 8.55 -10.47
CA ILE A 77 16.65 7.47 -10.62
C ILE A 77 17.16 6.56 -11.74
N VAL A 78 17.50 5.32 -11.39
CA VAL A 78 17.88 4.28 -12.34
C VAL A 78 16.65 3.85 -13.12
N LYS A 79 16.77 3.79 -14.44
CA LYS A 79 15.71 3.27 -15.32
C LYS A 79 16.10 1.86 -15.73
N GLU A 80 15.30 0.88 -15.31
CA GLU A 80 15.52 -0.52 -15.63
C GLU A 80 14.46 -1.00 -16.63
N GLN A 81 14.90 -1.40 -17.83
CA GLN A 81 14.02 -1.84 -18.92
C GLN A 81 13.24 -3.09 -18.51
N GLY A 82 13.88 -4.01 -17.78
CA GLY A 82 13.26 -5.23 -17.29
C GLY A 82 11.97 -5.01 -16.50
N LEU A 83 11.85 -3.87 -15.80
CA LEU A 83 10.66 -3.51 -15.04
C LEU A 83 9.46 -3.09 -15.91
N ASN A 84 9.62 -2.98 -17.24
CA ASN A 84 8.54 -2.74 -18.20
C ASN A 84 7.81 -4.03 -18.62
N ASN A 85 7.50 -4.89 -17.65
CA ASN A 85 6.86 -6.20 -17.83
C ASN A 85 7.71 -7.27 -18.52
N GLU A 86 9.04 -7.14 -18.53
CA GLU A 86 9.96 -8.15 -19.07
C GLU A 86 10.47 -9.09 -17.98
N PHE A 87 10.75 -8.57 -16.77
CA PHE A 87 11.14 -9.40 -15.63
C PHE A 87 9.94 -10.15 -15.05
N GLY A 88 10.02 -11.48 -15.04
CA GLY A 88 9.28 -12.31 -14.12
C GLY A 88 9.88 -12.27 -12.70
N PRO A 89 9.31 -13.01 -11.74
CA PRO A 89 9.77 -13.00 -10.36
C PRO A 89 11.23 -13.47 -10.18
N GLU A 90 11.62 -14.50 -10.91
CA GLU A 90 12.97 -15.04 -10.95
C GLU A 90 13.96 -13.99 -11.49
N GLU A 91 13.68 -13.39 -12.64
CA GLU A 91 14.54 -12.37 -13.26
C GLU A 91 14.65 -11.14 -12.36
N PHE A 92 13.54 -10.73 -11.74
CA PHE A 92 13.55 -9.64 -10.77
C PHE A 92 14.44 -9.97 -9.56
N LEU A 93 14.38 -11.19 -9.02
CA LEU A 93 15.27 -11.59 -7.93
C LEU A 93 16.74 -11.60 -8.38
N GLN A 94 17.05 -12.07 -9.58
CA GLN A 94 18.42 -12.03 -10.10
C GLN A 94 18.91 -10.59 -10.26
N PHE A 95 18.07 -9.70 -10.80
CA PHE A 95 18.34 -8.27 -10.88
C PHE A 95 18.67 -7.67 -9.50
N ILE A 96 17.83 -7.94 -8.49
CA ILE A 96 18.07 -7.47 -7.12
C ILE A 96 19.37 -8.03 -6.55
N ARG A 97 19.67 -9.31 -6.78
CA ARG A 97 20.91 -9.97 -6.30
C ARG A 97 22.19 -9.38 -6.89
N MET A 98 22.12 -8.69 -8.03
CA MET A 98 23.24 -8.01 -8.67
C MET A 98 23.51 -6.59 -8.15
N LEU A 99 22.62 -6.04 -7.31
CA LEU A 99 22.83 -4.71 -6.73
C LEU A 99 24.07 -4.69 -5.82
N ASP A 100 24.73 -3.54 -5.79
CA ASP A 100 25.84 -3.31 -4.87
C ASP A 100 25.37 -3.38 -3.40
N ASN A 101 26.27 -3.80 -2.52
CA ASN A 101 25.93 -3.92 -1.11
C ASN A 101 26.07 -2.60 -0.33
N GLU A 102 26.46 -1.49 -0.95
CA GLU A 102 26.54 -0.18 -0.29
C GLU A 102 25.15 0.34 0.06
N ARG A 103 24.15 0.00 -0.75
CA ARG A 103 22.75 0.37 -0.53
C ARG A 103 22.01 -0.69 0.29
N ASN A 104 21.37 -0.30 1.38
CA ASN A 104 20.59 -1.18 2.25
C ASN A 104 19.09 -1.13 1.96
N ALA A 105 18.58 0.00 1.50
CA ALA A 105 17.17 0.19 1.20
C ALA A 105 16.99 0.65 -0.25
N VAL A 106 16.22 -0.10 -1.04
CA VAL A 106 15.93 0.22 -2.44
C VAL A 106 14.43 0.36 -2.66
N ILE A 107 14.02 1.27 -3.53
CA ILE A 107 12.62 1.45 -3.92
C ILE A 107 12.47 1.24 -5.43
N VAL A 108 11.54 0.36 -5.79
CA VAL A 108 11.31 -0.11 -7.14
C VAL A 108 9.91 0.28 -7.60
N PHE A 109 9.81 0.97 -8.73
CA PHE A 109 8.54 1.40 -9.31
C PHE A 109 8.20 0.59 -10.57
N GLY A 110 7.03 -0.05 -10.56
CA GLY A 110 6.61 -0.96 -11.63
C GLY A 110 5.11 -1.00 -11.85
N HIS A 111 4.65 -2.10 -12.46
CA HIS A 111 3.28 -2.29 -12.94
C HIS A 111 2.65 -3.55 -12.37
N GLU A 112 1.32 -3.59 -12.45
CA GLU A 112 0.56 -4.82 -12.19
C GLU A 112 0.53 -5.65 -13.49
N PRO A 113 0.62 -7.00 -13.43
CA PRO A 113 0.60 -7.88 -12.25
C PRO A 113 1.96 -8.07 -11.56
N MET A 114 3.05 -7.60 -12.16
CA MET A 114 4.41 -7.93 -11.72
C MET A 114 4.74 -7.48 -10.30
N ILE A 115 4.24 -6.32 -9.84
CA ILE A 115 4.46 -5.89 -8.45
C ILE A 115 3.88 -6.90 -7.43
N SER A 116 2.67 -7.42 -7.69
CA SER A 116 2.07 -8.48 -6.87
C SER A 116 2.86 -9.78 -6.95
N ALA A 117 3.31 -10.15 -8.16
CA ALA A 117 4.11 -11.35 -8.38
C ALA A 117 5.47 -11.29 -7.66
N TYR A 118 6.18 -10.16 -7.73
CA TYR A 118 7.44 -9.95 -7.02
C TYR A 118 7.25 -10.04 -5.50
N ALA A 119 6.20 -9.42 -4.97
CA ALA A 119 5.89 -9.50 -3.55
C ALA A 119 5.56 -10.94 -3.12
N GLY A 120 4.74 -11.65 -3.89
CA GLY A 120 4.37 -13.06 -3.65
C GLY A 120 5.57 -14.01 -3.72
N TYR A 121 6.56 -13.71 -4.55
CA TYR A 121 7.78 -14.52 -4.67
C TYR A 121 8.79 -14.28 -3.55
N LEU A 122 8.89 -13.04 -3.08
CA LEU A 122 9.85 -12.65 -2.03
C LEU A 122 9.35 -12.95 -0.60
N LEU A 123 8.04 -13.02 -0.40
CA LEU A 123 7.39 -13.27 0.90
C LEU A 123 6.87 -14.71 0.97
N LYS A 124 6.92 -15.35 2.15
CA LYS A 124 6.28 -16.68 2.35
C LYS A 124 4.78 -16.67 2.06
N SER A 125 4.12 -15.55 2.30
CA SER A 125 2.67 -15.44 2.15
C SER A 125 2.29 -14.01 1.76
N PHE A 126 2.05 -13.79 0.46
CA PHE A 126 1.45 -12.57 -0.07
C PHE A 126 0.65 -12.90 -1.33
N HIS A 127 -0.68 -12.78 -1.25
CA HIS A 127 -1.61 -13.26 -2.28
C HIS A 127 -2.61 -12.17 -2.69
N GLU A 128 -2.27 -10.91 -2.40
CA GLU A 128 -3.15 -9.76 -2.63
C GLU A 128 -2.80 -9.05 -3.94
N SER A 129 -3.80 -8.56 -4.67
CA SER A 129 -3.55 -7.62 -5.78
C SER A 129 -3.18 -6.25 -5.22
N VAL A 130 -2.13 -5.65 -5.78
CA VAL A 130 -1.56 -4.40 -5.27
C VAL A 130 -2.25 -3.18 -5.90
N PRO A 131 -2.95 -2.33 -5.12
CA PRO A 131 -3.61 -1.14 -5.66
C PRO A 131 -2.62 -0.13 -6.25
N LYS A 132 -3.09 0.75 -7.14
CA LYS A 132 -2.26 1.84 -7.70
C LYS A 132 -1.68 2.70 -6.58
N THR A 133 -0.39 3.02 -6.67
CA THR A 133 0.35 3.79 -5.66
C THR A 133 0.48 3.12 -4.29
N ALA A 134 0.17 1.83 -4.18
CA ALA A 134 0.50 1.08 -2.98
C ALA A 134 2.02 0.90 -2.86
N VAL A 135 2.50 0.81 -1.62
CA VAL A 135 3.90 0.57 -1.26
C VAL A 135 3.94 -0.69 -0.40
N ILE A 136 4.76 -1.66 -0.81
CA ILE A 136 5.08 -2.87 -0.04
C ILE A 136 6.54 -2.75 0.40
N GLY A 137 6.81 -2.81 1.71
CA GLY A 137 8.17 -2.91 2.24
C GLY A 137 8.46 -4.35 2.67
N ILE A 138 9.55 -4.89 2.16
CA ILE A 138 10.01 -6.26 2.41
C ILE A 138 11.43 -6.17 2.97
N GLU A 139 11.64 -6.68 4.18
CA GLU A 139 12.93 -6.73 4.84
C GLU A 139 13.53 -8.15 4.79
N PHE A 140 14.83 -8.23 4.59
CA PHE A 140 15.60 -9.46 4.58
C PHE A 140 16.65 -9.40 5.69
N GLY A 141 16.76 -10.49 6.46
CA GLY A 141 17.79 -10.64 7.50
C GLY A 141 19.22 -10.69 6.95
N ASN A 142 19.38 -10.84 5.63
CA ASN A 142 20.67 -10.88 4.95
C ASN A 142 21.42 -9.54 5.03
N LYS A 143 22.77 -9.61 5.04
CA LYS A 143 23.65 -8.45 4.90
C LYS A 143 23.97 -8.11 3.44
N THR A 144 23.66 -9.01 2.50
CA THR A 144 23.97 -8.84 1.07
C THR A 144 22.77 -9.17 0.20
N TRP A 145 22.64 -8.47 -0.93
CA TRP A 145 21.55 -8.72 -1.89
C TRP A 145 21.64 -10.12 -2.50
N LYS A 146 22.85 -10.55 -2.87
CA LYS A 146 23.16 -11.85 -3.46
C LYS A 146 22.55 -13.05 -2.71
N ASN A 147 22.42 -12.95 -1.39
CA ASN A 147 21.98 -14.06 -0.54
C ASN A 147 20.47 -14.10 -0.26
N ILE A 148 19.70 -13.13 -0.77
CA ILE A 148 18.22 -13.15 -0.65
C ILE A 148 17.69 -14.39 -1.33
N GLN A 149 16.82 -15.16 -0.67
CA GLN A 149 16.16 -16.34 -1.24
C GLN A 149 14.66 -16.06 -1.47
N PRO A 150 14.01 -16.77 -2.41
CA PRO A 150 12.55 -16.76 -2.53
C PRO A 150 11.90 -17.05 -1.18
N GLY A 151 10.82 -16.33 -0.85
CA GLY A 151 10.10 -16.46 0.41
C GLY A 151 10.88 -16.12 1.69
N SER A 152 12.11 -15.59 1.61
CA SER A 152 12.90 -15.25 2.80
C SER A 152 12.58 -13.87 3.40
N GLY A 153 11.80 -13.06 2.69
CA GLY A 153 11.43 -11.71 3.10
C GLY A 153 10.38 -11.68 4.21
N LYS A 154 10.46 -10.65 5.04
CA LYS A 154 9.46 -10.28 6.03
C LYS A 154 8.71 -9.04 5.55
N LEU A 155 7.38 -9.09 5.55
CA LEU A 155 6.55 -7.93 5.25
C LEU A 155 6.65 -6.94 6.42
N ILE A 156 7.23 -5.76 6.16
CA ILE A 156 7.37 -4.68 7.16
C ILE A 156 6.41 -3.53 6.90
N LEU A 157 5.90 -3.39 5.67
CA LEU A 157 4.97 -2.34 5.29
C LEU A 157 4.06 -2.84 4.18
N PHE A 158 2.77 -2.56 4.30
CA PHE A 158 1.85 -2.56 3.16
C PHE A 158 0.89 -1.39 3.32
N ASP A 159 1.12 -0.28 2.61
CA ASP A 159 0.25 0.88 2.67
C ASP A 159 -0.25 1.26 1.27
N TYR A 160 -1.46 1.81 1.21
CA TYR A 160 -2.08 2.21 -0.05
C TYR A 160 -3.07 3.37 0.13
N PRO A 161 -3.40 4.08 -0.97
CA PRO A 161 -4.39 5.14 -0.93
C PRO A 161 -5.75 4.61 -0.46
N GLY A 162 -6.30 5.22 0.60
CA GLY A 162 -7.58 4.82 1.17
C GLY A 162 -7.53 3.68 2.19
N LYS A 163 -6.36 3.07 2.49
CA LYS A 163 -6.22 2.00 3.50
C LYS A 163 -6.86 2.39 4.84
N LYS A 164 -6.42 3.50 5.45
CA LYS A 164 -7.00 4.03 6.69
C LYS A 164 -8.51 4.29 6.61
N ALA A 165 -9.01 4.78 5.48
CA ALA A 165 -10.43 5.03 5.32
C ALA A 165 -11.24 3.72 5.29
N LYS A 166 -10.70 2.68 4.64
CA LYS A 166 -11.27 1.31 4.62
C LYS A 166 -11.25 0.69 6.03
N GLU A 167 -10.12 0.78 6.73
CA GLU A 167 -9.98 0.29 8.11
C GLU A 167 -10.99 0.94 9.05
N LEU A 168 -11.14 2.27 8.99
CA LEU A 168 -12.11 2.99 9.82
C LEU A 168 -13.56 2.66 9.45
N LYS A 169 -13.85 2.35 8.18
CA LYS A 169 -15.17 1.87 7.75
C LYS A 169 -15.45 0.48 8.33
N ASN A 170 -14.48 -0.43 8.27
CA ASN A 170 -14.61 -1.78 8.81
C ASN A 170 -14.77 -1.75 10.33
N LEU A 171 -13.93 -0.97 11.04
CA LEU A 171 -14.05 -0.76 12.48
C LEU A 171 -15.42 -0.22 12.87
N ARG A 172 -15.97 0.74 12.10
CA ARG A 172 -17.32 1.25 12.35
C ARG A 172 -18.38 0.15 12.25
N ALA A 173 -18.30 -0.67 11.21
CA ALA A 173 -19.26 -1.76 10.97
C ALA A 173 -19.17 -2.83 12.06
N GLU A 174 -17.95 -3.20 12.45
CA GLU A 174 -17.70 -4.17 13.51
C GLU A 174 -18.18 -3.67 14.88
N LEU A 175 -17.86 -2.42 15.24
CA LEU A 175 -18.35 -1.81 16.48
C LEU A 175 -19.88 -1.74 16.49
N GLN A 176 -20.51 -1.38 15.37
CA GLN A 176 -21.97 -1.37 15.28
C GLN A 176 -22.53 -2.78 15.55
N ALA A 177 -22.02 -3.82 14.89
CA ALA A 177 -22.50 -5.19 15.07
C ALA A 177 -22.33 -5.65 16.53
N ARG A 178 -21.13 -5.50 17.11
CA ARG A 178 -20.85 -5.89 18.50
C ARG A 178 -21.71 -5.15 19.52
N LEU A 179 -21.96 -3.86 19.31
CA LEU A 179 -22.85 -3.07 20.18
C LEU A 179 -24.29 -3.54 20.07
N THR A 180 -24.80 -3.77 18.85
CA THR A 180 -26.14 -4.30 18.63
C THR A 180 -26.32 -5.64 19.34
N ASP A 181 -25.40 -6.59 19.10
CA ASP A 181 -25.48 -7.93 19.66
C ASP A 181 -25.46 -7.87 21.19
N ARG A 182 -24.55 -7.08 21.78
CA ARG A 182 -24.40 -7.02 23.24
C ARG A 182 -25.59 -6.35 23.92
N VAL A 183 -26.14 -5.29 23.35
CA VAL A 183 -27.32 -4.63 23.91
C VAL A 183 -28.53 -5.54 23.76
N PHE A 184 -28.74 -6.16 22.60
CA PHE A 184 -29.83 -7.10 22.37
C PHE A 184 -29.79 -8.30 23.34
N GLU A 185 -28.61 -8.84 23.61
CA GLU A 185 -28.40 -9.91 24.60
C GLU A 185 -28.87 -9.48 26.00
N LEU A 186 -28.54 -8.26 26.45
CA LEU A 186 -28.97 -7.75 27.76
C LEU A 186 -30.50 -7.62 27.86
N PHE A 187 -31.16 -7.15 26.81
CA PHE A 187 -32.63 -7.11 26.77
C PHE A 187 -33.23 -8.51 26.77
N SER A 188 -32.65 -9.43 26.00
CA SER A 188 -33.14 -10.81 25.87
C SER A 188 -33.05 -11.61 27.18
N GLN A 189 -32.07 -11.30 28.03
CA GLN A 189 -31.94 -11.87 29.37
C GLN A 189 -33.06 -11.42 30.32
N THR A 190 -33.68 -10.27 30.04
CA THR A 190 -34.79 -9.73 30.83
C THR A 190 -36.13 -10.17 30.26
N ASP A 191 -36.35 -9.92 28.96
CA ASP A 191 -37.56 -10.29 28.22
C ASP A 191 -37.26 -10.34 26.71
N LYS A 192 -37.44 -11.51 26.11
CA LYS A 192 -37.17 -11.74 24.69
C LYS A 192 -38.12 -10.99 23.75
N THR A 193 -39.39 -10.88 24.11
CA THR A 193 -40.40 -10.19 23.29
C THR A 193 -40.10 -8.69 23.24
N ILE A 194 -39.70 -8.10 24.37
CA ILE A 194 -39.23 -6.71 24.43
C ILE A 194 -37.95 -6.54 23.60
N ALA A 195 -37.00 -7.48 23.71
CA ALA A 195 -35.76 -7.42 22.93
C ALA A 195 -36.02 -7.40 21.42
N ASP A 196 -36.92 -8.28 20.95
CA ASP A 196 -37.32 -8.36 19.53
C ASP A 196 -37.99 -7.07 19.07
N LEU A 197 -38.88 -6.48 19.89
CA LEU A 197 -39.55 -5.22 19.60
C LEU A 197 -38.54 -4.05 19.51
N MET A 198 -37.54 -4.02 20.39
CA MET A 198 -36.56 -2.93 20.47
C MET A 198 -35.38 -3.07 19.49
N LYS A 199 -35.27 -4.19 18.77
CA LYS A 199 -34.16 -4.47 17.86
C LYS A 199 -33.86 -3.31 16.87
N PRO A 200 -34.85 -2.67 16.21
CA PRO A 200 -34.58 -1.54 15.30
C PRO A 200 -33.97 -0.32 16.00
N ASP A 201 -34.39 -0.04 17.23
CA ASP A 201 -33.86 1.06 18.05
C ASP A 201 -32.44 0.77 18.52
N ILE A 202 -32.18 -0.48 18.95
CA ILE A 202 -30.86 -0.96 19.33
C ILE A 202 -29.88 -0.83 18.16
N GLU A 203 -30.29 -1.25 16.95
CA GLU A 203 -29.48 -1.10 15.73
C GLU A 203 -29.20 0.36 15.40
N THR A 204 -30.21 1.23 15.52
CA THR A 204 -30.09 2.67 15.25
C THR A 204 -29.14 3.34 16.25
N ALA A 205 -29.30 3.09 17.55
CA ALA A 205 -28.44 3.61 18.60
C ALA A 205 -26.99 3.13 18.44
N SER A 206 -26.79 1.84 18.17
CA SER A 206 -25.47 1.24 17.94
C SER A 206 -24.76 1.85 16.74
N LYS A 207 -25.48 2.08 15.65
CA LYS A 207 -24.95 2.76 14.44
C LYS A 207 -24.50 4.19 14.73
N GLN A 208 -25.27 4.95 15.51
CA GLN A 208 -24.92 6.32 15.89
C GLN A 208 -23.69 6.35 16.81
N LEU A 209 -23.65 5.46 17.81
CA LEU A 209 -22.55 5.37 18.76
C LEU A 209 -21.23 4.97 18.08
N ALA A 210 -21.25 3.93 17.24
CA ALA A 210 -20.10 3.50 16.44
C ALA A 210 -19.58 4.64 15.54
N ALA A 211 -20.48 5.40 14.92
CA ALA A 211 -20.11 6.56 14.11
C ALA A 211 -19.41 7.66 14.94
N LYS A 212 -19.91 7.93 16.14
CA LYS A 212 -19.34 8.91 17.08
C LYS A 212 -17.93 8.51 17.52
N PHE A 213 -17.71 7.24 17.87
CA PHE A 213 -16.39 6.73 18.26
C PHE A 213 -15.37 6.83 17.13
N VAL A 214 -15.70 6.35 15.93
CA VAL A 214 -14.80 6.42 14.77
C VAL A 214 -14.52 7.87 14.36
N LYS A 215 -15.49 8.78 14.49
CA LYS A 215 -15.29 10.22 14.24
C LYS A 215 -14.29 10.83 15.24
N LYS A 216 -14.32 10.42 16.52
CA LYS A 216 -13.37 10.88 17.54
C LYS A 216 -11.95 10.38 17.26
N LEU A 217 -11.80 9.10 16.91
CA LEU A 217 -10.51 8.50 16.51
C LEU A 217 -9.89 9.20 15.30
N LYS A 218 -10.70 9.57 14.29
CA LYS A 218 -10.23 10.34 13.12
C LYS A 218 -9.62 11.68 13.50
N LYS A 219 -10.19 12.38 14.49
CA LYS A 219 -9.69 13.70 14.93
C LYS A 219 -8.34 13.57 15.65
N GLN A 220 -8.21 12.59 16.54
CA GLN A 220 -6.98 12.36 17.28
C GLN A 220 -5.80 11.98 16.37
N ASN A 221 -6.04 11.17 15.34
CA ASN A 221 -4.99 10.75 14.38
C ASN A 221 -4.65 11.81 13.30
N ALA A 222 -5.35 12.94 13.28
CA ALA A 222 -5.08 14.08 12.40
C ALA A 222 -4.36 15.24 13.11
N SER A 223 -4.20 15.12 14.42
CA SER A 223 -3.39 16.00 15.30
C SER A 223 -1.95 15.53 15.28
#